data_AF-A0A934DFR2-F1
#
_entry.id   AF-A0A934DFR2-F1
#
_cell.length_a   1.000
_cell.length_b   1.000
_cell.length_c   1.000
_cell.angle_alpha   90.00
_cell.angle_beta   90.00
_cell.angle_gamma   90.00
#
_symmetry.space_group_name_H-M   'P 1'
#
loop_
_entity.id
_entity.type
_entity.pdbx_description
1 polymer ?
#
loop_
_entity_poly.entity_id
_entity_poly.type
_entity_poly.pdbx_seq_one_letter_code
_entity_poly.pdbx_strand_id
1 'polypeptide(L)'
;MLVRPFSDIHAEFWQPNKIPRILEMVIPPLPTDQKTVALVAGDIGLAHRQETWLKVVSLLAKRFLAVIYLEGNHFFYHNDFFGRIHELKDKLSLPKNVHFLENESVDIDGVLFIGATLWTDFLGKDFFKMQYARKNMNDF
;
A
#
# COMPACT_ATOMS: atom_id res chain seq x y z
N MET A 1 -16.67 -14.13 -4.01
CA MET A 1 -15.68 -13.07 -4.35
C MET A 1 -14.28 -13.68 -4.39
N LEU A 2 -13.42 -13.25 -5.31
CA LEU A 2 -12.00 -13.62 -5.32
C LEU A 2 -11.17 -12.45 -4.77
N VAL A 3 -10.18 -12.75 -3.93
CA VAL A 3 -9.25 -11.76 -3.39
C VAL A 3 -7.83 -12.26 -3.60
N ARG A 4 -6.92 -11.37 -3.98
CA ARG A 4 -5.50 -11.69 -4.15
C ARG A 4 -4.65 -10.68 -3.34
N PRO A 5 -4.00 -11.13 -2.26
CA PRO A 5 -3.22 -10.26 -1.39
C PRO A 5 -1.80 -10.03 -1.91
N PHE A 6 -1.28 -8.83 -1.67
CA PHE A 6 0.06 -8.36 -1.97
C PHE A 6 0.54 -7.43 -0.84
N SER A 7 1.84 -7.39 -0.58
CA SER A 7 2.50 -6.43 0.32
C SER A 7 3.97 -6.33 -0.09
N ASP A 8 4.72 -5.39 0.50
CA ASP A 8 6.18 -5.32 0.41
C ASP A 8 6.70 -5.35 -1.04
N ILE A 9 6.00 -4.65 -1.95
CA ILE A 9 6.36 -4.60 -3.37
C ILE A 9 7.62 -3.77 -3.58
N HIS A 10 7.82 -2.73 -2.76
CA HIS A 10 8.98 -1.84 -2.78
C HIS A 10 9.38 -1.35 -4.19
N ALA A 11 8.41 -0.80 -4.91
CA ALA A 11 8.56 -0.32 -6.28
C ALA A 11 9.51 0.88 -6.42
N GLU A 12 9.91 1.54 -5.33
CA GLU A 12 10.96 2.56 -5.26
C GLU A 12 12.32 2.06 -5.77
N PHE A 13 12.58 0.75 -5.68
CA PHE A 13 13.81 0.17 -6.22
C PHE A 13 13.76 -0.08 -7.73
N TRP A 14 12.59 0.13 -8.35
CA TRP A 14 12.38 -0.16 -9.76
C TRP A 14 12.54 1.09 -10.62
N GLN A 15 13.22 0.94 -11.75
CA GLN A 15 13.28 2.02 -12.73
C GLN A 15 11.88 2.24 -13.35
N PRO A 16 11.37 3.48 -13.46
CA PRO A 16 9.99 3.73 -13.91
C PRO A 16 9.63 3.09 -15.24
N ASN A 17 10.56 3.04 -16.21
CA ASN A 17 10.36 2.41 -17.51
C ASN A 17 10.30 0.87 -17.46
N LYS A 18 10.84 0.25 -16.41
CA LYS A 18 10.85 -1.21 -16.20
C LYS A 18 9.68 -1.73 -15.37
N ILE A 19 8.94 -0.84 -14.69
CA ILE A 19 7.83 -1.20 -13.80
C ILE A 19 6.84 -2.18 -14.43
N PRO A 20 6.33 -2.00 -15.68
CA PRO A 20 5.37 -2.95 -16.24
C PRO A 20 5.91 -4.38 -16.31
N ARG A 21 7.15 -4.54 -16.76
CA ARG A 21 7.81 -5.84 -16.88
C ARG A 21 8.07 -6.47 -15.50
N ILE A 22 8.59 -5.68 -14.55
CA ILE A 22 8.89 -6.20 -13.21
C ILE A 22 7.61 -6.58 -12.49
N LEU A 23 6.56 -5.76 -12.60
CA LEU A 23 5.26 -6.03 -11.98
C LEU A 23 4.65 -7.34 -12.48
N GLU A 24 4.77 -7.67 -13.77
CA GLU A 24 4.31 -8.96 -14.31
C GLU A 24 5.13 -10.14 -13.79
N MET A 25 6.40 -9.95 -13.44
CA MET A 25 7.23 -10.99 -12.83
C MET A 25 6.87 -11.21 -11.36
N VAL A 26 6.67 -10.12 -10.61
CA VAL A 26 6.33 -10.16 -9.17
C VAL A 26 4.88 -10.58 -8.95
N ILE A 27 3.97 -10.10 -9.80
CA ILE A 27 2.54 -10.38 -9.78
C ILE A 27 2.15 -10.97 -11.15
N PRO A 28 2.34 -12.28 -11.38
CA PRO A 28 2.00 -12.90 -12.66
C PRO A 28 0.51 -12.80 -12.99
N PRO A 29 0.13 -12.50 -14.26
CA PRO A 29 -1.27 -12.48 -14.73
C PRO A 29 -1.99 -13.79 -14.49
N LEU A 30 -3.22 -13.70 -14.00
CA LEU A 30 -4.14 -14.82 -13.89
C LEU A 30 -5.42 -14.51 -14.70
N PRO A 31 -6.04 -15.52 -15.34
CA PRO A 31 -7.29 -15.34 -16.10
C PRO A 31 -8.45 -14.76 -15.26
N THR A 32 -8.35 -14.87 -13.93
CA THR A 32 -9.37 -14.43 -12.98
C THR A 32 -9.16 -13.00 -12.46
N ASP A 33 -8.06 -12.31 -12.81
CA ASP A 33 -7.72 -11.03 -12.20
C ASP A 33 -8.83 -9.97 -12.37
N GLN A 34 -9.49 -9.92 -13.54
CA GLN A 34 -10.60 -8.99 -13.81
C GLN A 34 -11.86 -9.24 -12.96
N LYS A 35 -11.93 -10.35 -12.23
CA LYS A 35 -13.02 -10.71 -11.28
C LYS A 35 -12.52 -10.76 -9.83
N THR A 36 -11.31 -10.27 -9.59
CA THR A 36 -10.59 -10.39 -8.33
C THR A 36 -10.32 -9.01 -7.74
N VAL A 37 -10.45 -8.89 -6.43
CA VAL A 37 -10.00 -7.71 -5.69
C VAL A 37 -8.51 -7.88 -5.37
N ALA A 38 -7.67 -6.95 -5.80
CA ALA A 38 -6.28 -6.87 -5.35
C ALA A 38 -6.26 -6.19 -3.98
N LEU A 39 -5.78 -6.91 -2.96
CA LEU A 39 -5.57 -6.35 -1.63
C LEU A 39 -4.09 -6.03 -1.47
N VAL A 40 -3.73 -4.76 -1.45
CA VAL A 40 -2.35 -4.30 -1.31
C VAL A 40 -2.13 -3.73 0.10
N ALA A 41 -1.56 -4.58 0.96
CA ALA A 41 -1.44 -4.38 2.39
C ALA A 41 -0.08 -3.77 2.78
N GLY A 42 0.20 -2.56 2.30
CA GLY A 42 1.38 -1.81 2.70
C GLY A 42 2.60 -1.97 1.78
N ASP A 43 3.54 -1.06 1.98
CA ASP A 43 4.89 -1.04 1.41
C ASP A 43 4.97 -1.28 -0.11
N ILE A 44 4.08 -0.60 -0.85
CA ILE A 44 4.23 -0.47 -2.31
C ILE A 44 5.44 0.39 -2.63
N GLY A 45 5.70 1.43 -1.84
CA GLY A 45 6.98 2.12 -1.86
C GLY A 45 7.04 3.39 -1.04
N LEU A 46 7.99 4.26 -1.37
CA LEU A 46 8.26 5.48 -0.59
C LEU A 46 7.33 6.63 -0.96
N ALA A 47 6.90 7.39 0.04
CA ALA A 47 6.10 8.61 -0.14
C ALA A 47 6.64 9.52 -1.25
N HIS A 48 7.92 9.91 -1.18
CA HIS A 48 8.53 10.87 -2.11
C HIS A 48 8.83 10.29 -3.51
N ARG A 49 8.67 8.98 -3.71
CA ARG A 49 8.82 8.29 -5.01
C ARG A 49 7.46 8.01 -5.65
N GLN A 50 6.58 9.02 -5.66
CA GLN A 50 5.20 8.90 -6.16
C GLN A 50 5.09 8.26 -7.55
N GLU A 51 6.01 8.60 -8.45
CA GLU A 51 6.02 8.09 -9.83
C GLU A 51 6.05 6.57 -9.93
N THR A 52 6.68 5.86 -8.99
CA THR A 52 6.83 4.41 -9.06
C THR A 52 5.59 3.70 -8.52
N TRP A 53 5.19 4.01 -7.28
CA TRP A 53 4.06 3.34 -6.64
C TRP A 53 2.72 3.71 -7.28
N LEU A 54 2.51 4.96 -7.71
CA LEU A 54 1.30 5.35 -8.45
C LEU A 54 1.20 4.60 -9.77
N LYS A 55 2.33 4.34 -10.43
CA LYS A 55 2.36 3.55 -11.66
C LYS A 55 2.01 2.10 -11.41
N VAL A 56 2.47 1.50 -10.31
CA VAL A 56 2.06 0.15 -9.88
C VAL A 56 0.55 0.11 -9.63
N VAL A 57 0.03 1.01 -8.79
CA VAL A 57 -1.40 1.11 -8.47
C VAL A 57 -2.24 1.29 -9.74
N SER A 58 -1.81 2.15 -10.68
CA SER A 58 -2.49 2.37 -11.96
C SER A 58 -2.51 1.15 -12.87
N LEU A 59 -1.45 0.32 -12.84
CA LEU A 59 -1.40 -0.93 -13.60
C LEU A 59 -2.29 -2.00 -12.97
N LEU A 60 -2.31 -2.10 -11.64
CA LEU A 60 -3.23 -2.98 -10.91
C LEU A 60 -4.69 -2.58 -11.17
N ALA A 61 -5.00 -1.29 -11.15
CA ALA A 61 -6.34 -0.77 -11.43
C ALA A 61 -6.88 -1.17 -12.80
N LYS A 62 -6.01 -1.30 -13.81
CA LYS A 62 -6.40 -1.75 -15.17
C LYS A 62 -6.65 -3.26 -15.26
N ARG A 63 -6.17 -4.02 -14.29
CA ARG A 63 -6.08 -5.48 -14.35
C ARG A 63 -7.04 -6.19 -13.40
N PHE A 64 -7.36 -5.56 -12.27
CA PHE A 64 -8.20 -6.10 -11.22
C PHE A 64 -9.57 -5.43 -11.20
N LEU A 65 -10.57 -6.15 -10.68
CA LEU A 65 -11.93 -5.62 -10.47
C LEU A 65 -11.88 -4.34 -9.62
N ALA A 66 -11.17 -4.43 -8.50
CA ALA A 66 -10.89 -3.32 -7.60
C ALA A 66 -9.51 -3.52 -6.96
N VAL A 67 -8.91 -2.41 -6.53
CA VAL A 67 -7.66 -2.41 -5.77
C VAL A 67 -7.95 -1.76 -4.44
N ILE A 68 -7.78 -2.51 -3.36
CA ILE A 68 -7.78 -1.99 -2.01
C ILE A 68 -6.33 -1.79 -1.62
N TYR A 69 -6.00 -0.63 -1.08
CA TYR A 69 -4.65 -0.23 -0.78
C TYR A 69 -4.58 0.47 0.57
N LEU A 70 -3.57 0.15 1.36
CA LEU A 70 -3.15 0.90 2.54
C LEU A 70 -1.63 1.03 2.56
N GLU A 71 -1.12 2.02 3.29
CA GLU A 71 0.32 2.22 3.46
C GLU A 71 0.89 1.35 4.58
N GLY A 72 2.17 1.01 4.47
CA GLY A 72 2.95 0.37 5.54
C GLY A 72 3.93 1.35 6.18
N ASN A 73 4.84 0.84 7.01
CA ASN A 73 5.87 1.64 7.69
C ASN A 73 6.85 2.29 6.73
N HIS A 74 7.15 1.61 5.63
CA HIS A 74 8.14 2.09 4.68
C HIS A 74 7.73 3.40 4.01
N PHE A 75 6.43 3.58 3.76
CA PHE A 75 5.92 4.78 3.11
C PHE A 75 6.28 6.07 3.86
N PHE A 76 6.39 6.01 5.19
CA PHE A 76 6.64 7.18 6.05
C PHE A 76 8.10 7.38 6.40
N TYR A 77 9.02 6.62 5.79
CA TYR A 77 10.44 6.75 6.09
C TYR A 77 10.93 8.17 5.84
N HIS A 78 11.54 8.74 6.89
CA HIS A 78 12.02 10.12 6.95
C HIS A 78 10.94 11.21 6.78
N ASN A 79 9.67 10.89 6.98
CA ASN A 79 8.55 11.81 6.76
C ASN A 79 7.50 11.77 7.88
N ASP A 80 6.65 12.81 7.94
CA ASP A 80 5.53 12.86 8.89
C ASP A 80 4.35 12.00 8.40
N PHE A 81 3.85 11.15 9.31
CA PHE A 81 2.73 10.24 9.07
C PHE A 81 1.44 11.00 8.76
N PHE A 82 1.07 11.95 9.62
CA PHE A 82 -0.23 12.62 9.56
C PHE A 82 -0.35 13.54 8.35
N GLY A 83 0.65 14.38 8.10
CA GLY A 83 0.65 15.27 6.94
C GLY A 83 0.56 14.51 5.61
N ARG A 84 1.15 13.31 5.54
CA ARG A 84 1.22 12.55 4.29
C ARG A 84 -0.07 11.79 3.98
N ILE A 85 -0.75 11.23 4.97
CA ILE A 85 -2.07 10.62 4.78
C ILE A 85 -3.08 11.65 4.26
N HIS A 86 -3.09 12.85 4.83
CA HIS A 86 -3.95 13.93 4.34
C HIS A 86 -3.60 14.32 2.91
N GLU A 87 -2.31 14.42 2.57
CA GLU A 87 -1.89 14.68 1.19
C GLU A 87 -2.36 13.60 0.20
N LEU A 88 -2.26 12.33 0.59
CA LEU A 88 -2.77 11.21 -0.21
C LEU A 88 -4.27 11.35 -0.47
N LYS A 89 -5.06 11.62 0.58
CA LYS A 89 -6.52 11.71 0.49
C LYS A 89 -6.98 12.96 -0.28
N ASP A 90 -6.34 14.10 -0.06
CA ASP A 90 -6.82 15.39 -0.57
C ASP A 90 -6.25 15.76 -1.95
N LYS A 91 -5.01 15.33 -2.27
CA LYS A 91 -4.29 15.81 -3.46
C LYS A 91 -4.10 14.76 -4.54
N LEU A 92 -4.18 13.47 -4.24
CA LEU A 92 -3.95 12.43 -5.23
C LEU A 92 -5.26 11.96 -5.85
N SER A 93 -5.34 12.12 -7.17
CA SER A 93 -6.40 11.51 -7.97
C SER A 93 -6.02 10.07 -8.29
N LEU A 94 -6.62 9.12 -7.56
CA LEU A 94 -6.49 7.69 -7.86
C LEU A 94 -7.52 7.24 -8.91
N PRO A 95 -7.26 6.13 -9.65
CA PRO A 95 -8.28 5.52 -10.51
C PRO A 95 -9.54 5.15 -9.71
N LYS A 96 -10.71 5.18 -10.35
CA LYS A 96 -12.02 5.05 -9.68
C LYS A 96 -12.22 3.74 -8.91
N ASN A 97 -11.56 2.66 -9.33
CA ASN A 97 -11.64 1.34 -8.69
C ASN A 97 -10.48 1.09 -7.71
N VAL A 98 -9.76 2.15 -7.31
CA VAL A 98 -8.73 2.10 -6.28
C VAL A 98 -9.28 2.74 -5.01
N HIS A 99 -9.19 2.01 -3.91
CA HIS A 99 -9.70 2.40 -2.60
C HIS A 99 -8.52 2.45 -1.64
N PHE A 100 -8.06 3.67 -1.33
CA PHE A 100 -7.11 3.88 -0.25
C PHE A 100 -7.86 3.86 1.09
N LEU A 101 -7.46 2.99 2.02
CA LEU A 101 -8.11 2.84 3.32
C LEU A 101 -7.14 3.18 4.46
N GLU A 102 -7.48 4.21 5.23
CA GLU A 102 -6.84 4.52 6.50
C GLU A 102 -7.91 4.95 7.51
N ASN A 103 -8.22 4.06 8.45
CA ASN A 103 -9.39 4.12 9.35
C ASN A 103 -10.71 4.25 8.60
N GLU A 104 -10.82 3.55 7.48
CA GLU A 104 -11.95 3.60 6.56
C GLU A 104 -12.34 2.20 6.08
N SER A 105 -13.49 2.12 5.44
CA SER A 105 -14.02 0.88 4.88
C SER A 105 -14.64 1.09 3.52
N VAL A 106 -14.67 0.03 2.71
CA VAL A 106 -15.37 -0.02 1.42
C VAL A 106 -16.14 -1.32 1.30
N ASP A 107 -17.38 -1.26 0.82
CA ASP A 107 -18.14 -2.43 0.41
C ASP A 107 -17.92 -2.68 -1.08
N ILE A 108 -17.53 -3.91 -1.43
CA ILE A 108 -17.40 -4.36 -2.82
C ILE A 108 -18.19 -5.65 -2.95
N ASP A 109 -19.17 -5.67 -3.85
CA ASP A 109 -20.07 -6.80 -4.09
C ASP A 109 -20.61 -7.49 -2.81
N GLY A 110 -20.98 -6.70 -1.79
CA GLY A 110 -21.53 -7.20 -0.52
C GLY A 110 -20.50 -7.73 0.47
N VAL A 111 -19.21 -7.47 0.24
CA VAL A 111 -18.12 -7.76 1.18
C VAL A 111 -17.54 -6.45 1.68
N LEU A 112 -17.62 -6.23 2.99
CA LEU A 112 -17.04 -5.06 3.66
C LEU A 112 -15.55 -5.28 3.94
N PHE A 113 -14.72 -4.43 3.36
CA PHE A 113 -13.29 -4.35 3.64
C PHE A 113 -13.00 -3.17 4.55
N ILE A 114 -12.17 -3.38 5.56
CA ILE A 114 -11.79 -2.36 6.54
C ILE A 114 -10.26 -2.29 6.55
N GLY A 115 -9.70 -1.08 6.42
CA GLY A 115 -8.26 -0.85 6.40
C GLY A 115 -7.85 0.21 7.40
N ALA A 116 -6.83 -0.12 8.21
CA ALA A 116 -6.24 0.79 9.18
C ALA A 116 -4.78 0.41 9.43
N THR A 117 -3.94 1.42 9.59
CA THR A 117 -2.56 1.25 10.04
C THR A 117 -2.51 1.13 11.57
N LEU A 118 -2.16 -0.04 12.09
CA LEU A 118 -2.19 -0.35 13.53
C LEU A 118 -0.81 -0.34 14.17
N TRP A 119 -0.10 0.80 14.10
CA TRP A 119 1.22 0.90 14.71
C TRP A 119 1.14 0.94 16.23
N THR A 120 2.12 0.31 16.86
CA THR A 120 2.30 0.40 18.31
C THR A 120 2.69 1.83 18.70
N ASP A 121 2.09 2.30 19.78
CA ASP A 121 2.44 3.57 20.40
C ASP A 121 3.66 3.46 21.33
N PHE A 122 4.25 2.26 21.48
CA PHE A 122 5.30 1.94 22.44
C PHE A 122 4.97 2.29 23.89
N LEU A 123 3.72 2.04 24.32
CA LEU A 123 3.25 2.41 25.66
C LEU A 123 3.44 3.92 25.92
N GLY A 124 2.99 4.76 24.99
CA GLY A 124 3.17 6.20 25.06
C GLY A 124 4.60 6.68 24.76
N LYS A 125 5.24 6.10 23.74
CA LYS A 125 6.59 6.44 23.25
C LYS A 125 7.69 6.16 24.28
N ASP A 126 7.59 5.04 25.01
CA ASP A 126 8.61 4.63 25.96
C ASP A 126 9.96 4.43 25.25
N PHE A 127 10.97 5.17 25.72
CA PHE A 127 12.29 5.18 25.11
C PHE A 127 12.92 3.79 25.06
N PHE A 128 12.84 3.00 26.12
CA PHE A 128 13.45 1.68 26.17
C PHE A 128 12.73 0.69 25.26
N LYS A 129 11.39 0.76 25.15
CA LYS A 129 10.63 -0.06 24.20
C LYS A 129 10.96 0.28 22.76
N MET A 130 11.05 1.58 22.43
CA MET A 130 11.44 2.02 21.08
C MET A 130 12.89 1.62 20.75
N GLN A 131 13.84 1.79 21.68
CA GLN A 131 15.23 1.35 21.48
C GLN A 131 15.35 -0.16 21.35
N TYR A 132 14.56 -0.91 22.13
CA TYR A 132 14.52 -2.36 22.03
C TYR A 132 13.99 -2.80 20.67
N ALA A 133 12.88 -2.22 20.19
CA ALA A 133 12.34 -2.50 18.86
C ALA A 133 13.37 -2.15 17.77
N ARG A 134 13.98 -0.97 17.81
CA ARG A 134 14.98 -0.53 16.83
C ARG A 134 16.20 -1.45 16.73
N LYS A 135 16.58 -2.09 17.83
CA LYS A 135 17.72 -3.02 17.86
C LYS A 135 17.37 -4.44 17.41
N ASN A 136 16.10 -4.83 17.54
CA ASN A 136 15.69 -6.24 17.40
C ASN A 136 14.68 -6.47 16.27
N MET A 137 14.12 -5.42 15.68
CA MET A 137 13.14 -5.47 14.61
C MET A 137 13.69 -4.70 13.42
N ASN A 138 13.74 -5.37 12.27
CA ASN A 138 14.05 -4.70 11.01
C ASN A 138 12.88 -3.78 10.67
N ASP A 139 13.21 -2.70 9.98
CA ASP A 139 12.23 -1.75 9.46
C ASP A 139 11.43 -1.01 10.57
N PHE A 140 12.14 -0.60 11.63
CA PHE A 140 11.62 0.18 12.76
C PHE A 140 12.49 1.40 13.13
#